data_AF-A0A957L5R1-F1
#
_entry.id   AF-A0A957L5R1-F1
#
_cell.length_a   1.000
_cell.length_b   1.000
_cell.length_c   1.000
_cell.angle_alpha   90.00
_cell.angle_beta   90.00
_cell.angle_gamma   90.00
#
_symmetry.space_group_name_H-M   'P 1'
#
loop_
_entity.id
_entity.type
_entity.pdbx_description
1 polymer ?
#
loop_
_entity_poly.entity_id
_entity_poly.type
_entity_poly.pdbx_seq_one_letter_code
_entity_poly.pdbx_strand_id
1 'polypeptide(L)'
;ARRWLGPSPHQGLGSNNWAVAPERTVSGDAIFANDMHLGMNAPGIWYENHLVAPDYQVTGVTFPGQPGIISGHNGRVAWGYTNGFSDVQDLYLEDLRQVGEKQFQYRFKDEWLDAACREEWIRVKGADPVRELVVAT
;
A
#
# COMPACT_ATOMS: atom_id res chain seq x y z
N ALA A 1 4.74 -16.71 -15.11
CA ALA A 1 3.97 -15.89 -14.15
C ALA A 1 4.81 -15.41 -12.96
N ARG A 2 5.43 -16.30 -12.15
CA ARG A 2 6.18 -15.92 -10.92
C ARG A 2 7.32 -14.90 -11.05
N ARG A 3 7.86 -14.65 -12.25
CA ARG A 3 8.90 -13.62 -12.46
C ARG A 3 8.34 -12.19 -12.45
N TRP A 4 7.04 -12.03 -12.65
CA TRP A 4 6.37 -10.74 -12.82
C TRP A 4 5.33 -10.43 -11.75
N LEU A 5 5.00 -11.42 -10.90
CA LEU A 5 3.98 -11.32 -9.88
C LEU A 5 4.57 -11.75 -8.54
N GLY A 6 4.69 -10.78 -7.63
CA GLY A 6 5.18 -10.97 -6.28
C GLY A 6 6.65 -10.55 -6.10
N PRO A 7 7.03 -10.04 -4.91
CA PRO A 7 8.42 -9.72 -4.64
C PRO A 7 9.27 -10.98 -4.80
N SER A 8 10.40 -10.85 -5.50
CA SER A 8 11.45 -11.86 -5.43
C SER A 8 11.88 -11.95 -3.96
N PRO A 9 11.84 -13.13 -3.32
CA PRO A 9 12.29 -13.27 -1.94
C PRO A 9 13.81 -13.17 -1.95
N HIS A 10 14.35 -11.95 -1.98
CA HIS A 10 15.73 -11.71 -1.61
C HIS A 10 15.83 -11.93 -0.11
N GLN A 11 16.83 -12.71 0.30
CA GLN A 11 17.06 -13.01 1.71
C GLN A 11 17.22 -11.70 2.50
N GLY A 12 16.44 -11.54 3.58
CA GLY A 12 16.47 -10.36 4.45
C GLY A 12 15.49 -9.23 4.11
N LEU A 13 14.62 -9.40 3.10
CA LEU A 13 13.53 -8.44 2.83
C LEU A 13 12.25 -8.86 3.56
N GLY A 14 11.64 -7.91 4.28
CA GLY A 14 10.34 -8.08 4.92
C GLY A 14 10.26 -7.41 6.29
N SER A 15 9.08 -6.89 6.62
CA SER A 15 8.75 -6.42 7.97
C SER A 15 8.58 -7.59 8.93
N ASN A 16 8.73 -7.36 10.23
CA ASN A 16 8.43 -8.36 11.26
C ASN A 16 7.57 -7.79 12.39
N ASN A 17 6.87 -8.67 13.09
CA ASN A 17 6.19 -8.35 14.34
C ASN A 17 6.03 -9.62 15.17
N TRP A 18 5.83 -9.44 16.48
CA TRP A 18 5.49 -10.51 17.39
C TRP A 18 4.75 -9.96 18.60
N ALA A 19 3.95 -10.83 19.22
CA ALA A 19 3.27 -10.56 20.47
C ALA A 19 3.52 -11.73 21.43
N VAL A 20 3.78 -11.41 22.70
CA VAL A 20 3.95 -12.40 23.77
C VAL A 20 2.86 -12.18 24.80
N ALA A 21 2.12 -13.26 25.09
CA ALA A 21 1.06 -13.25 26.10
C ALA A 21 1.64 -13.07 27.51
N PRO A 22 0.90 -12.42 28.44
CA PRO A 22 1.33 -12.19 29.82
C PRO A 22 1.90 -13.42 30.54
N GLU A 23 1.33 -14.61 30.32
CA GLU A 23 1.72 -15.85 30.99
C GLU A 23 3.11 -16.36 30.54
N ARG A 24 3.68 -15.75 29.50
CA ARG A 24 5.00 -16.07 28.94
C ARG A 24 6.04 -14.98 29.22
N THR A 25 5.72 -13.97 30.03
CA THR A 25 6.65 -12.89 30.39
C THR A 25 6.96 -12.90 31.89
N VAL A 26 8.16 -12.42 32.26
CA VAL A 26 8.55 -12.32 33.68
C VAL A 26 7.79 -11.20 34.41
N SER A 27 7.40 -10.14 33.69
CA SER A 27 6.62 -9.03 34.28
C SER A 27 5.16 -9.38 34.51
N GLY A 28 4.62 -10.39 33.81
CA GLY A 28 3.18 -10.66 33.80
C GLY A 28 2.39 -9.69 32.91
N ASP A 29 3.06 -8.91 32.06
CA ASP A 29 2.44 -8.01 31.07
C ASP A 29 2.61 -8.57 29.65
N ALA A 30 1.71 -8.17 28.74
CA ALA A 30 1.87 -8.47 27.32
C ALA A 30 3.01 -7.64 26.71
N ILE A 31 3.79 -8.26 25.81
CA ILE A 31 4.82 -7.55 25.03
C ILE A 31 4.41 -7.58 23.56
N PHE A 32 4.46 -6.42 22.92
CA PHE A 32 4.24 -6.26 21.48
C PHE A 32 5.44 -5.56 20.85
N ALA A 33 5.95 -6.11 19.75
CA ALA A 33 6.99 -5.49 18.95
C ALA A 33 6.60 -5.55 17.47
N ASN A 34 6.77 -4.43 16.77
CA ASN A 34 6.53 -4.34 15.34
C ASN A 34 7.62 -3.51 14.68
N ASP A 35 8.24 -4.10 13.65
CA ASP A 35 9.25 -3.48 12.82
C ASP A 35 8.78 -3.49 11.36
N MET A 36 8.26 -2.34 10.91
CA MET A 36 7.76 -2.13 9.55
C MET A 36 8.93 -1.73 8.64
N HIS A 37 9.81 -2.69 8.32
CA HIS A 37 11.05 -2.43 7.58
C HIS A 37 10.76 -1.75 6.24
N LEU A 38 11.27 -0.53 6.09
CA LEU A 38 11.30 0.20 4.83
C LEU A 38 12.75 0.59 4.51
N GLY A 39 13.01 0.99 3.26
CA GLY A 39 14.31 1.53 2.89
C GLY A 39 14.67 2.73 3.80
N MET A 40 15.92 2.78 4.23
CA MET A 40 16.42 3.89 5.06
C MET A 40 16.55 5.15 4.20
N ASN A 41 15.91 6.24 4.64
CA ASN A 41 15.82 7.50 3.90
C ASN A 41 16.01 8.69 4.85
N ALA A 42 16.40 9.84 4.28
CA ALA A 42 16.48 11.12 4.98
C ALA A 42 15.74 12.20 4.17
N PRO A 43 14.64 12.77 4.69
CA PRO A 43 14.00 12.45 5.97
C PRO A 43 13.46 11.02 6.05
N GLY A 44 13.31 10.50 7.26
CA GLY A 44 12.70 9.20 7.50
C GLY A 44 11.23 9.16 7.05
N ILE A 45 10.75 7.98 6.67
CA ILE A 45 9.36 7.80 6.23
C ILE A 45 8.39 7.89 7.41
N TRP A 46 8.78 7.34 8.55
CA TRP A 46 7.96 7.31 9.76
C TRP A 46 7.96 8.67 10.46
N TYR A 47 6.77 9.21 10.67
CA TYR A 47 6.53 10.41 11.43
C TYR A 47 5.92 10.04 12.79
N GLU A 48 6.64 10.29 13.87
CA GLU A 48 6.14 10.06 15.23
C GLU A 48 5.13 11.15 15.63
N ASN A 49 4.02 10.75 16.25
CA ASN A 49 2.99 11.68 16.68
C ASN A 49 2.24 11.17 17.93
N HIS A 50 1.74 12.11 18.73
CA HIS A 50 0.90 11.87 19.89
C HIS A 50 -0.36 12.72 19.78
N LEU A 51 -1.48 12.05 19.54
CA LEU A 51 -2.78 12.67 19.33
C LEU A 51 -3.59 12.63 20.63
N VAL A 52 -4.07 13.79 21.08
CA VAL A 52 -4.87 13.94 22.30
C VAL A 52 -6.15 14.72 22.00
N ALA A 53 -7.28 14.16 22.37
CA ALA A 53 -8.62 14.76 22.33
C ALA A 53 -9.43 14.26 23.56
N PRO A 54 -10.62 14.82 23.86
CA PRO A 54 -11.35 14.49 25.09
C PRO A 54 -11.55 12.99 25.34
N ASP A 55 -11.85 12.22 24.30
CA ASP A 55 -12.12 10.78 24.38
C ASP A 55 -11.04 9.92 23.68
N TYR A 56 -9.89 10.51 23.35
CA TYR A 56 -8.88 9.85 22.51
C TYR A 56 -7.46 10.25 22.90
N GLN A 57 -6.61 9.28 23.21
CA GLN A 57 -5.19 9.48 23.42
C GLN A 57 -4.41 8.34 22.78
N VAL A 58 -3.64 8.64 21.73
CA VAL A 58 -2.91 7.62 20.96
C VAL A 58 -1.55 8.15 20.56
N THR A 59 -0.52 7.33 20.75
CA THR A 59 0.86 7.65 20.39
C THR A 59 1.47 6.55 19.53
N GLY A 60 2.39 6.92 18.64
CA GLY A 60 3.09 6.00 17.75
C GLY A 60 3.59 6.69 16.49
N VAL A 61 3.62 5.96 15.38
CA VAL A 61 4.08 6.48 14.08
C VAL A 61 2.95 6.54 13.06
N THR A 62 3.13 7.40 12.06
CA THR A 62 2.26 7.56 10.90
C THR A 62 3.07 7.98 9.65
N PHE A 63 2.38 8.22 8.54
CA PHE A 63 2.93 8.86 7.34
C PHE A 63 2.48 10.32 7.25
N PRO A 64 3.27 11.21 6.65
CA PRO A 64 2.82 12.57 6.35
C PRO A 64 1.51 12.57 5.55
N GLY A 65 0.50 13.31 6.05
CA GLY A 65 -0.81 13.42 5.42
C GLY A 65 -1.84 12.36 5.83
N GLN A 66 -1.44 11.34 6.61
CA GLN A 66 -2.39 10.37 7.18
C GLN A 66 -3.00 10.90 8.49
N PRO A 67 -4.31 10.74 8.73
CA PRO A 67 -4.99 11.34 9.86
C PRO A 67 -4.74 10.65 11.21
N GLY A 68 -4.24 9.41 11.22
CA GLY A 68 -4.16 8.58 12.43
C GLY A 68 -2.83 7.85 12.63
N ILE A 69 -2.67 7.25 13.81
CA ILE A 69 -1.51 6.44 14.18
C ILE A 69 -1.69 5.02 13.62
N ILE A 70 -0.78 4.62 12.72
CA ILE A 70 -0.88 3.35 11.98
C ILE A 70 -0.24 2.18 12.73
N SER A 71 0.74 2.48 13.59
CA SER A 71 1.38 1.54 14.51
C SER A 71 1.72 2.28 15.79
N GLY A 72 1.26 1.76 16.93
CA GLY A 72 1.32 2.47 18.20
C GLY A 72 0.40 1.86 19.26
N HIS A 73 -0.02 2.68 20.22
CA HIS A 73 -0.93 2.26 21.29
C HIS A 73 -1.77 3.42 21.82
N ASN A 74 -2.86 3.07 22.50
CA ASN A 74 -3.72 4.01 23.22
C ASN A 74 -3.63 3.87 24.76
N GLY A 75 -2.65 3.11 25.25
CA GLY A 75 -2.47 2.81 26.67
C GLY A 75 -3.32 1.65 27.19
N ARG A 76 -4.23 1.10 26.37
CA ARG A 76 -5.01 -0.11 26.68
C ARG A 76 -4.74 -1.25 25.70
N VAL A 77 -4.54 -0.92 24.43
CA VAL A 77 -4.18 -1.86 23.36
C VAL A 77 -3.04 -1.28 22.53
N ALA A 78 -2.19 -2.17 22.00
CA ALA A 78 -1.14 -1.85 21.03
C ALA A 78 -1.44 -2.56 19.71
N TRP A 79 -1.06 -1.94 18.60
CA TRP A 79 -1.25 -2.48 17.26
C TRP A 79 -0.10 -2.08 16.34
N GLY A 80 0.02 -2.85 15.27
CA GLY A 80 0.97 -2.67 14.20
C GLY A 80 0.71 -3.72 13.13
N TYR A 81 1.39 -3.64 12.00
CA TYR A 81 1.12 -4.51 10.86
C TYR A 81 2.40 -4.81 10.07
N THR A 82 2.32 -5.86 9.27
CA THR A 82 3.34 -6.27 8.32
C THR A 82 2.65 -6.65 7.02
N ASN A 83 3.36 -6.57 5.90
CA ASN A 83 2.80 -7.01 4.63
C ASN A 83 2.59 -8.53 4.67
N GLY A 84 1.34 -8.96 4.49
CA GLY A 84 0.99 -10.38 4.49
C GLY A 84 1.37 -11.13 3.20
N PHE A 85 1.77 -10.41 2.15
CA PHE A 85 2.06 -10.95 0.81
C PHE A 85 0.96 -11.87 0.26
N SER A 86 -0.29 -11.63 0.68
CA SER A 86 -1.45 -12.34 0.18
C SER A 86 -1.62 -12.10 -1.31
N ASP A 87 -2.04 -13.15 -2.03
CA ASP A 87 -2.42 -13.03 -3.42
C ASP A 87 -3.76 -12.28 -3.52
N VAL A 88 -3.69 -11.00 -3.88
CA VAL A 88 -4.84 -10.08 -3.97
C VAL A 88 -4.92 -9.40 -5.34
N GLN A 89 -4.16 -9.88 -6.32
CA GLN A 89 -4.07 -9.29 -7.66
C GLN A 89 -3.93 -10.38 -8.72
N ASP A 90 -4.89 -10.41 -9.65
CA ASP A 90 -4.85 -11.27 -10.83
C ASP A 90 -4.52 -10.46 -12.09
N LEU A 91 -3.87 -11.10 -13.06
CA LEU A 91 -3.69 -10.56 -14.40
C LEU A 91 -4.68 -11.20 -15.36
N TYR A 92 -5.35 -10.36 -16.14
CA TYR A 92 -6.25 -10.78 -17.21
C TYR A 92 -5.59 -10.51 -18.56
N LEU A 93 -5.72 -11.47 -19.48
CA LEU A 93 -5.31 -11.31 -20.88
C LEU A 93 -6.55 -10.91 -21.68
N GLU A 94 -6.68 -9.61 -21.93
CA GLU A 94 -7.83 -9.05 -22.64
C GLU A 94 -7.71 -9.23 -24.16
N ASP A 95 -8.82 -9.56 -24.82
CA ASP A 95 -8.99 -9.41 -26.26
C ASP A 95 -9.42 -7.97 -26.53
N LEU A 96 -8.45 -7.11 -26.81
CA LEU A 96 -8.59 -5.66 -26.94
C LEU A 96 -8.50 -5.23 -28.41
N ARG A 97 -9.39 -4.33 -28.85
CA ARG A 97 -9.34 -3.70 -30.17
C ARG A 97 -9.48 -2.19 -30.09
N GLN A 98 -8.83 -1.48 -31.01
CA GLN A 98 -9.01 -0.05 -31.20
C GLN A 98 -10.08 0.18 -32.29
N VAL A 99 -11.12 0.94 -31.95
CA VAL A 99 -12.27 1.22 -32.84
C VAL A 99 -12.35 2.68 -33.29
N GLY A 100 -11.50 3.54 -32.73
CA GLY A 100 -11.34 4.94 -33.09
C GLY A 100 -10.02 5.49 -32.56
N GLU A 101 -9.72 6.77 -32.82
CA GLU A 101 -8.43 7.38 -32.47
C GLU A 101 -8.08 7.18 -30.98
N LYS A 102 -9.07 7.20 -30.09
CA LYS A 102 -8.92 7.05 -28.63
C LYS A 102 -10.04 6.22 -28.00
N GLN A 103 -10.57 5.30 -28.79
CA GLN A 103 -11.69 4.45 -28.40
C GLN A 103 -11.25 3.01 -28.52
N PHE A 104 -11.34 2.30 -27.40
CA PHE A 104 -10.96 0.90 -27.29
C PHE A 104 -12.15 0.10 -26.83
N GLN A 105 -12.22 -1.14 -27.28
CA GLN A 105 -13.19 -2.12 -26.81
C GLN A 105 -12.47 -3.38 -26.39
N TYR A 106 -12.98 -4.05 -25.36
CA TYR A 106 -12.51 -5.35 -24.91
C TYR A 106 -13.65 -6.36 -24.96
N ARG A 107 -13.30 -7.64 -25.15
CA ARG A 107 -14.29 -8.72 -25.23
C ARG A 107 -14.57 -9.31 -23.85
N PHE A 108 -15.81 -9.21 -23.39
CA PHE A 108 -16.28 -9.84 -22.15
C PHE A 108 -17.52 -10.67 -22.42
N LYS A 109 -17.47 -11.98 -22.08
CA LYS A 109 -18.58 -12.93 -22.30
C LYS A 109 -19.16 -12.87 -23.73
N ASP A 110 -18.29 -12.85 -24.73
CA ASP A 110 -18.63 -12.76 -26.16
C ASP A 110 -19.24 -11.43 -26.64
N GLU A 111 -19.30 -10.42 -25.78
CA GLU A 111 -19.72 -9.07 -26.13
C GLU A 111 -18.53 -8.11 -26.17
N TRP A 112 -18.57 -7.13 -27.07
CA TRP A 112 -17.59 -6.05 -27.12
C TRP A 112 -18.09 -4.90 -26.26
N LEU A 113 -17.35 -4.60 -25.19
CA LEU A 113 -17.64 -3.50 -24.28
C LEU A 113 -16.63 -2.37 -24.50
N ASP A 114 -17.08 -1.13 -24.35
CA ASP A 114 -16.19 0.04 -24.42
C ASP A 114 -15.28 0.09 -23.19
N ALA A 115 -13.97 0.23 -23.43
CA ALA A 115 -13.00 0.46 -22.37
C ALA A 115 -13.03 1.92 -21.92
N ALA A 116 -12.85 2.16 -20.63
CA ALA A 116 -12.68 3.50 -20.09
C ALA A 116 -11.34 4.08 -20.56
N CYS A 117 -11.40 5.14 -21.36
CA CYS A 117 -10.24 5.82 -21.91
C CYS A 117 -10.12 7.21 -21.26
N ARG A 118 -8.97 7.52 -20.64
CA ARG A 118 -8.69 8.85 -20.10
C ARG A 118 -7.34 9.35 -20.59
N GLU A 119 -7.29 10.64 -20.89
CA GLU A 119 -6.05 11.28 -21.30
C GLU A 119 -5.42 12.01 -20.13
N GLU A 120 -4.18 11.68 -19.84
CA GLU A 120 -3.41 12.24 -18.75
C GLU A 120 -2.32 13.16 -19.30
N TRP A 121 -2.23 14.35 -18.72
CA TRP A 121 -1.20 15.32 -19.06
C TRP A 121 -0.12 15.33 -17.99
N ILE A 122 1.09 14.96 -18.38
CA ILE A 122 2.28 14.99 -17.53
C ILE A 122 3.01 16.30 -17.80
N ARG A 123 2.95 17.22 -16.84
CA ARG A 123 3.67 18.50 -16.92
C ARG A 123 5.17 18.26 -16.74
N VAL A 124 5.98 18.71 -17.70
CA VAL A 124 7.44 18.56 -17.67
C VAL A 124 8.09 19.90 -17.38
N LYS A 125 8.97 19.96 -16.37
CA LYS A 125 9.67 21.21 -16.04
C LYS A 125 10.59 21.61 -17.19
N GLY A 126 10.35 22.79 -17.77
CA GLY A 126 11.19 23.35 -18.83
C GLY A 126 10.95 22.77 -20.23
N ALA A 127 9.87 21.99 -20.42
CA ALA A 127 9.48 21.46 -21.72
C ALA A 127 7.95 21.46 -21.85
N ASP A 128 7.46 21.13 -23.06
CA ASP A 128 6.04 20.98 -23.29
C ASP A 128 5.48 19.76 -22.53
N PRO A 129 4.22 19.81 -22.03
CA PRO A 129 3.58 18.67 -21.40
C PRO A 129 3.47 17.46 -22.34
N VAL A 130 3.68 16.27 -21.77
CA VAL A 130 3.47 15.00 -22.49
C VAL A 130 2.05 14.51 -22.24
N ARG A 131 1.43 13.91 -23.26
CA ARG A 131 0.08 13.36 -23.20
C ARG A 131 0.14 11.84 -23.29
N GLU A 132 -0.50 11.16 -22.36
CA GLU A 132 -0.62 9.70 -22.34
C GLU A 132 -2.10 9.28 -22.31
N LEU A 133 -2.44 8.22 -23.03
CA LEU A 133 -3.77 7.61 -22.98
C LEU A 133 -3.75 6.42 -22.02
N VAL A 134 -4.58 6.48 -20.98
CA VAL A 134 -4.81 5.36 -20.06
C VAL A 134 -6.09 4.66 -20.46
N VAL A 135 -5.99 3.36 -20.73
CA VAL A 135 -7.11 2.47 -21.07
C VAL A 135 -7.35 1.51 -19.90
N ALA A 136 -8.60 1.42 -19.44
CA ALA A 136 -9.02 0.49 -18.40
C ALA A 136 -10.26 -0.30 -18.86
N THR A 137 -10.20 -1.62 -18.69
CA THR A 137 -11.24 -2.60 -19.06
C THR A 137 -12.08 -2.98 -17.85
#